data_AF-A0AAN7ARJ7-F1
#
_entry.id   AF-A0AAN7ARJ7-F1
#
_cell.length_a   1.000
_cell.length_b   1.000
_cell.length_c   1.000
_cell.angle_alpha   90.00
_cell.angle_beta   90.00
_cell.angle_gamma   90.00
#
_symmetry.space_group_name_H-M   'P 1'
#
loop_
_entity.id
_entity.type
_entity.pdbx_description
1 polymer ?
#
loop_
_entity_poly.entity_id
_entity_poly.type
_entity_poly.pdbx_seq_one_letter_code
_entity_poly.pdbx_strand_id
1 'polypeptide(L)'
;MNSQQSVTCDLDEAASILRTALWKTQARNPARATLNYVLGTTMHMRYLRTQMLSDLEQLRTSFQESWDSENAAPTLRIGAAARAAEISVHQALKLNKALSAESDLEKAA
;
A
#
# COMPACT_ATOMS: atom_id res chain seq x y z
N MET A 1 -7.36 -14.65 -21.67
CA MET A 1 -6.26 -14.57 -20.68
C MET A 1 -5.43 -13.27 -20.75
N ASN A 2 -5.73 -12.29 -21.62
CA ASN A 2 -4.85 -11.11 -21.81
C ASN A 2 -5.25 -9.84 -21.05
N SER A 3 -6.46 -9.77 -20.50
CA SER A 3 -6.94 -8.54 -19.85
C SER A 3 -6.26 -8.28 -18.51
N GLN A 4 -6.03 -9.31 -17.69
CA GLN A 4 -5.38 -9.13 -16.38
C GLN A 4 -3.90 -8.73 -16.49
N GLN A 5 -3.18 -9.25 -17.49
CA GLN A 5 -1.78 -8.91 -17.75
C GLN A 5 -1.61 -7.45 -18.21
N SER A 6 -2.53 -6.95 -19.03
CA SER A 6 -2.51 -5.54 -19.47
C SER A 6 -2.67 -4.60 -18.29
N VAL A 7 -3.68 -4.83 -17.43
CA VAL A 7 -3.93 -3.90 -16.31
C VAL A 7 -2.88 -4.03 -15.19
N THR A 8 -2.19 -5.16 -15.04
CA THR A 8 -1.00 -5.22 -14.17
C THR A 8 0.16 -4.42 -14.74
N CYS A 9 0.36 -4.46 -16.06
CA CYS A 9 1.38 -3.66 -16.74
C CYS A 9 1.11 -2.15 -16.58
N ASP A 10 -0.15 -1.72 -16.70
CA ASP A 10 -0.54 -0.33 -16.47
C ASP A 10 -0.26 0.14 -15.02
N LEU A 11 -0.45 -0.75 -14.03
CA LEU A 11 -0.13 -0.43 -12.62
C LEU A 11 1.38 -0.36 -12.37
N ASP A 12 2.17 -1.18 -13.05
CA ASP A 12 3.63 -1.14 -12.97
C ASP A 12 4.19 0.16 -13.57
N GLU A 13 3.65 0.58 -14.72
CA GLU A 13 4.00 1.84 -15.35
C GLU A 13 3.59 3.03 -14.47
N ALA A 14 2.36 3.04 -13.95
CA ALA A 14 1.89 4.06 -13.03
C ALA A 14 2.80 4.17 -11.79
N ALA A 15 3.22 3.04 -11.22
CA ALA A 15 4.15 3.01 -10.09
C ALA A 15 5.51 3.63 -10.44
N SER A 16 6.06 3.33 -11.61
CA SER A 16 7.32 3.88 -12.09
C SER A 16 7.25 5.41 -12.26
N ILE A 17 6.16 5.90 -12.87
CA ILE A 17 5.91 7.33 -13.07
C ILE A 17 5.79 8.04 -11.71
N LEU A 18 5.00 7.49 -10.78
CA LEU A 18 4.81 8.06 -9.45
C LEU A 18 6.11 8.14 -8.65
N ARG A 19 6.95 7.10 -8.71
CA ARG A 19 8.27 7.12 -8.06
C ARG A 19 9.20 8.18 -8.65
N THR A 20 9.16 8.35 -9.97
CA THR A 20 9.94 9.40 -10.65
C THR A 20 9.42 10.79 -10.26
N ALA A 21 8.11 10.99 -10.19
CA ALA A 21 7.50 12.23 -9.74
C ALA A 21 7.87 12.55 -8.28
N LEU A 22 7.87 11.54 -7.41
CA LEU A 22 8.34 11.67 -6.02
C LEU A 22 9.82 12.04 -5.96
N TRP A 23 10.67 11.45 -6.80
CA TRP A 23 12.09 11.83 -6.85
C TRP A 23 12.29 13.30 -7.25
N LYS A 24 11.49 13.82 -8.18
CA LYS A 24 11.55 15.22 -8.64
C LYS A 24 10.88 16.21 -7.67
N THR A 25 9.97 15.74 -6.81
CA THR A 25 9.18 16.60 -5.93
C THR A 25 9.87 16.77 -4.58
N GLN A 26 10.18 18.02 -4.22
CA GLN A 26 10.80 18.37 -2.93
C GLN A 26 10.02 17.82 -1.73
N ALA A 27 10.74 17.41 -0.68
CA ALA A 27 10.16 16.74 0.50
C ALA A 27 9.03 17.53 1.18
N ARG A 28 9.13 18.87 1.24
CA ARG A 28 8.15 19.74 1.90
C ARG A 28 6.98 20.17 1.01
N ASN A 29 6.97 19.78 -0.26
CA ASN A 29 5.91 20.15 -1.17
C ASN A 29 4.64 19.32 -0.86
N PRO A 30 3.47 19.96 -0.65
CA PRO A 30 2.23 19.24 -0.36
C PRO A 30 1.83 18.25 -1.46
N ALA A 31 2.22 18.48 -2.72
CA ALA A 31 1.98 17.55 -3.81
C ALA A 31 2.65 16.18 -3.59
N ARG A 32 3.73 16.13 -2.81
CA ARG A 32 4.42 14.88 -2.45
C ARG A 32 3.50 13.94 -1.65
N ALA A 33 2.67 14.49 -0.75
CA ALA A 33 1.71 13.70 0.01
C ALA A 33 0.65 13.07 -0.90
N THR A 34 0.18 13.81 -1.90
CA THR A 34 -0.76 13.30 -2.91
C THR A 34 -0.11 12.20 -3.75
N LEU A 35 1.12 12.40 -4.23
CA LEU A 35 1.85 11.39 -4.99
C LEU A 35 2.05 10.09 -4.20
N ASN A 36 2.39 10.20 -2.91
CA ASN A 36 2.48 9.07 -2.00
C ASN A 36 1.12 8.38 -1.78
N TYR A 37 0.03 9.13 -1.61
CA TYR A 37 -1.31 8.56 -1.49
C TYR A 37 -1.72 7.77 -2.74
N VAL A 38 -1.44 8.33 -3.93
CA VAL A 38 -1.73 7.67 -5.20
C VAL A 38 -0.85 6.44 -5.38
N LEU A 39 0.45 6.50 -5.03
CA LEU A 39 1.34 5.33 -5.06
C LEU A 39 0.84 4.20 -4.16
N GLY A 40 0.41 4.52 -2.94
CA GLY A 40 -0.20 3.53 -2.04
C GLY A 40 -1.47 2.90 -2.62
N THR A 41 -2.30 3.70 -3.28
CA THR A 41 -3.51 3.21 -3.96
C THR A 41 -3.17 2.28 -5.13
N THR A 42 -2.19 2.65 -5.97
CA THR A 42 -1.71 1.82 -7.09
C THR A 42 -1.19 0.48 -6.60
N MET A 43 -0.38 0.47 -5.54
CA MET A 43 0.15 -0.75 -4.93
C MET A 43 -0.96 -1.62 -4.31
N HIS A 44 -1.99 -1.02 -3.72
CA HIS A 44 -3.16 -1.76 -3.23
C HIS A 44 -3.91 -2.47 -4.36
N MET A 45 -4.17 -1.76 -5.47
CA MET A 45 -4.81 -2.35 -6.64
C MET A 45 -3.97 -3.50 -7.24
N ARG A 46 -2.64 -3.38 -7.20
CA ARG A 46 -1.73 -4.42 -7.65
C ARG A 46 -1.74 -5.62 -6.70
N TYR A 47 -1.66 -5.39 -5.39
CA TYR A 47 -1.75 -6.43 -4.37
C TYR A 47 -3.01 -7.28 -4.50
N LEU A 48 -4.18 -6.66 -4.71
CA LEU A 48 -5.43 -7.39 -4.85
C LEU A 48 -5.39 -8.42 -6.00
N ARG A 49 -4.54 -8.20 -7.01
CA ARG A 49 -4.37 -9.08 -8.18
C ARG A 49 -3.20 -10.07 -8.03
N THR A 50 -2.07 -9.60 -7.52
CA THR A 50 -0.81 -10.36 -7.46
C THR A 50 -0.63 -11.11 -6.14
N GLN A 51 -1.31 -10.66 -5.08
CA GLN A 51 -1.15 -11.09 -3.68
C GLN A 51 0.29 -10.97 -3.16
N MET A 52 1.13 -10.16 -3.80
CA MET A 52 2.53 -9.97 -3.43
C MET A 52 2.66 -9.13 -2.16
N LEU A 53 3.34 -9.67 -1.14
CA LEU A 53 3.57 -8.96 0.13
C LEU A 53 4.40 -7.68 -0.03
N SER A 54 5.29 -7.62 -1.04
CA SER A 54 6.06 -6.42 -1.36
C SER A 54 5.17 -5.22 -1.70
N ASP A 55 4.02 -5.46 -2.32
CA ASP A 55 3.06 -4.41 -2.67
C ASP A 55 2.36 -3.89 -1.39
N LEU A 56 2.08 -4.77 -0.42
CA LEU A 56 1.56 -4.39 0.90
C LEU A 56 2.52 -3.54 1.73
N GLU A 57 3.81 -3.87 1.71
CA GLU A 57 4.80 -3.08 2.43
C GLU A 57 4.93 -1.69 1.83
N GLN A 58 5.03 -1.63 0.50
CA GLN A 58 5.14 -0.35 -0.21
C GLN A 58 3.90 0.52 -0.05
N LEU A 59 2.70 -0.06 -0.11
CA LEU A 59 1.48 0.72 0.05
C LEU A 59 1.36 1.29 1.48
N ARG A 60 1.76 0.51 2.51
CA ARG A 60 1.80 0.97 3.90
C ARG A 60 2.74 2.16 4.04
N THR A 61 3.99 2.03 3.57
CA THR A 61 4.96 3.12 3.63
C THR A 61 4.48 4.35 2.87
N SER A 62 3.83 4.17 1.72
CA SER A 62 3.33 5.29 0.92
C SER A 62 2.19 6.04 1.63
N PHE A 63 1.26 5.34 2.28
CA PHE A 63 0.26 6.01 3.11
C PHE A 63 0.89 6.68 4.33
N GLN A 64 1.94 6.08 4.91
CA GLN A 64 2.69 6.66 6.02
C GLN A 64 3.41 7.97 5.66
N GLU A 65 4.02 8.03 4.49
CA GLU A 65 4.63 9.27 3.99
C GLU A 65 3.59 10.36 3.66
N SER A 66 2.32 9.97 3.43
CA SER A 66 1.24 10.89 3.10
C SER A 66 0.62 11.56 4.34
N TRP A 67 0.28 10.79 5.38
CA TRP A 67 -0.28 11.35 6.63
C TRP A 67 0.74 12.11 7.50
N ASP A 68 2.04 11.78 7.39
CA ASP A 68 3.12 12.49 8.11
C ASP A 68 3.45 13.86 7.50
N SER A 69 2.95 14.16 6.30
CA SER A 69 3.19 15.45 5.65
C SER A 69 2.45 16.58 6.36
N GLU A 70 3.21 17.42 7.07
CA GLU A 70 2.67 18.57 7.82
C GLU A 70 1.95 19.60 6.94
N ASN A 71 2.38 19.74 5.68
CA ASN A 71 1.86 20.72 4.73
C ASN A 71 0.68 20.19 3.89
N ALA A 72 0.33 18.91 4.01
CA ALA A 72 -0.77 18.32 3.27
C ALA A 72 -2.13 18.72 3.85
N ALA A 73 -3.16 18.73 2.99
CA ALA A 73 -4.52 18.98 3.44
C ALA A 73 -4.93 17.97 4.54
N PRO A 74 -5.56 18.41 5.64
CA PRO A 74 -5.96 17.51 6.74
C PRO A 74 -6.81 16.32 6.27
N THR A 75 -7.68 16.53 5.28
CA THR A 75 -8.51 15.47 4.68
C THR A 75 -7.68 14.37 4.03
N LEU A 76 -6.59 14.73 3.34
CA LEU A 76 -5.68 13.77 2.74
C LEU A 76 -4.94 12.97 3.81
N ARG A 77 -4.48 13.64 4.87
CA ARG A 77 -3.76 12.99 5.98
C ARG A 77 -4.66 11.99 6.72
N ILE A 78 -5.90 12.38 7.01
CA ILE A 78 -6.90 11.50 7.64
C ILE A 78 -7.20 10.29 6.73
N GLY A 79 -7.40 10.54 5.42
CA GLY A 79 -7.64 9.47 4.45
C GLY A 79 -6.47 8.48 4.38
N ALA A 80 -5.23 8.98 4.34
CA ALA A 80 -4.04 8.14 4.33
C ALA A 80 -3.88 7.31 5.61
N ALA A 81 -4.11 7.92 6.78
CA ALA A 81 -4.05 7.23 8.07
C ALA A 81 -5.12 6.13 8.18
N ALA A 82 -6.35 6.40 7.73
CA ALA A 82 -7.43 5.42 7.73
C ALA A 82 -7.09 4.21 6.84
N ARG A 83 -6.52 4.45 5.64
CA ARG A 83 -6.05 3.38 4.77
C ARG A 83 -4.95 2.56 5.44
N ALA A 84 -3.91 3.20 5.98
CA ALA A 84 -2.81 2.52 6.67
C ALA A 84 -3.31 1.62 7.82
N ALA A 85 -4.30 2.07 8.59
CA ALA A 85 -4.92 1.29 9.66
C ALA A 85 -5.67 0.06 9.13
N GLU A 86 -6.47 0.21 8.06
CA GLU A 86 -7.21 -0.90 7.43
C GLU A 86 -6.28 -2.06 7.04
N ILE A 87 -5.15 -1.74 6.42
CA ILE A 87 -4.14 -2.72 5.98
C ILE A 87 -3.49 -3.41 7.18
N SER A 88 -3.14 -2.64 8.21
CA SER A 88 -2.50 -3.16 9.42
C SER A 88 -3.41 -4.16 10.13
N VAL A 89 -4.71 -3.89 10.19
CA VAL A 89 -5.71 -4.82 10.72
C VAL A 89 -5.82 -6.08 9.86
N HIS A 90 -5.86 -5.94 8.52
CA HIS A 90 -5.91 -7.09 7.63
C HIS A 90 -4.70 -8.02 7.80
N GLN A 91 -3.49 -7.45 7.94
CA GLN A 91 -2.26 -8.23 8.20
C GLN A 91 -2.29 -8.94 9.55
N ALA A 92 -2.69 -8.23 10.61
CA ALA A 92 -2.79 -8.82 11.95
C ALA A 92 -3.76 -10.01 11.99
N LEU A 93 -4.92 -9.89 11.32
CA LEU A 93 -5.90 -10.98 11.23
C LEU A 93 -5.37 -12.18 10.45
N LYS A 94 -4.60 -11.95 9.37
CA LYS A 94 -4.02 -13.01 8.56
C LYS A 94 -2.94 -13.79 9.34
N LEU A 95 -2.10 -13.07 10.10
CA LEU A 95 -1.09 -13.67 10.97
C LEU A 95 -1.72 -14.47 12.11
N ASN A 96 -2.76 -13.94 12.77
CA ASN A 96 -3.47 -14.66 13.82
C ASN A 96 -4.07 -15.99 13.33
N LYS A 97 -4.62 -16.00 12.11
CA LYS A 97 -5.17 -17.22 11.50
C LYS A 97 -4.08 -18.25 11.14
N ALA A 98 -2.90 -17.80 10.73
CA ALA A 98 -1.78 -18.69 10.44
C ALA A 98 -1.25 -19.35 11.73
N LEU A 99 -1.05 -18.56 12.79
CA LEU A 99 -0.62 -19.05 14.11
C LEU A 99 -1.63 -20.04 14.73
N SER A 100 -2.94 -19.80 14.57
CA SER A 100 -3.95 -20.77 15.05
C SER A 100 -3.89 -22.08 14.26
N ALA A 101 -3.68 -22.03 12.94
CA ALA A 101 -3.60 -23.22 12.11
C ALA A 101 -2.35 -24.07 12.42
N GLU A 102 -1.21 -23.44 12.73
CA GLU A 102 0.00 -24.15 13.18
C GLU A 102 -0.20 -24.81 14.55
N SER A 103 -0.84 -24.13 15.50
CA SER A 103 -1.16 -24.71 16.82
C SER A 103 -2.11 -25.92 16.72
N ASP A 104 -3.04 -25.91 15.77
CA ASP A 104 -3.96 -27.02 15.54
C ASP A 104 -3.26 -28.22 14.90
N LEU A 105 -2.25 -27.99 14.04
CA LEU A 105 -1.42 -29.05 13.45
C LEU A 105 -0.49 -29.70 14.49
N GLU A 106 0.11 -28.92 15.39
CA GLU A 106 0.96 -29.45 16.47
C GLU A 106 0.18 -30.31 17.47
N LYS A 107 -1.10 -30.00 17.72
CA LYS A 107 -1.96 -30.81 18.60
C LYS A 107 -2.51 -32.08 17.94
N ALA A 108 -2.45 -32.16 16.61
CA ALA A 108 -2.94 -33.29 15.83
C ALA A 108 -1.84 -34.31 15.46
N ALA A 109 -0.57 -34.00 15.78
CA ALA A 109 0.60 -34.86 15.62
C ALA A 109 0.98 -35.55 16.94
#